data_AF-A0A6N2D2F6-F1
#
_entry.id   AF-A0A6N2D2F6-F1
#
_cell.length_a   1.000
_cell.length_b   1.000
_cell.length_c   1.000
_cell.angle_alpha   90.00
_cell.angle_beta   90.00
_cell.angle_gamma   90.00
#
_symmetry.space_group_name_H-M   'P 1'
#
loop_
_entity.id
_entity.type
_entity.pdbx_description
1 polymer ?
#
loop_
_entity_poly.entity_id
_entity_poly.type
_entity_poly.pdbx_seq_one_letter_code
_entity_poly.pdbx_strand_id
1 'polypeptide(L)'
;MNTSIVYFCYLLNTNSTDLGRRLKQVLTHSSYKKLWKLQTEDCSRYTFLGMYAFKGLTAEHLENFKTGTGQQLQHTLGNIFSKNRLDSLFDEWNLKRYVRVAPDFDIEKHKHVFVYALMGYLYSCVETDKLVDFMNKHLIDTVHLNEHNSMRHNLLAQLNFISMQIYKKKAKVLPLKENGKYSVRIQIPDKEILAEQESKSLHYARKKAIVKAIKKMVDDNQVDFSENPDYLAILESRKELKRIEKASQIRKMHEKWLARQEEKKEARKQAKLTRMEEKKQIEERRRKAKIERKRRLDQIARQKAEAANRSMSSAKRRFLEDKGRL
;
A
#
# COMPACT_ATOMS: atom_id res chain seq x y z
N MET A 1 2.69 35.60 -5.86
CA MET A 1 1.88 35.80 -7.08
C MET A 1 1.43 34.45 -7.60
N ASN A 2 0.16 34.08 -7.40
CA ASN A 2 -0.39 32.81 -7.90
C ASN A 2 -0.76 32.98 -9.38
N THR A 3 0.20 32.73 -10.27
CA THR A 3 -0.12 32.52 -11.68
C THR A 3 -0.95 31.25 -11.78
N SER A 4 -2.23 31.38 -12.18
CA SER A 4 -3.15 30.26 -12.36
C SER A 4 -2.47 29.17 -13.19
N ILE A 5 -2.57 27.90 -12.78
CA ILE A 5 -1.99 26.79 -13.55
C ILE A 5 -2.53 26.76 -14.98
N VAL A 6 -3.75 27.25 -15.18
CA VAL A 6 -4.37 27.40 -16.49
C VAL A 6 -3.64 28.44 -17.33
N TYR A 7 -3.15 29.52 -16.71
CA TYR A 7 -2.29 30.50 -17.36
C TYR A 7 -0.89 29.93 -17.64
N PHE A 8 -0.34 29.05 -16.80
CA PHE A 8 0.88 28.31 -17.10
C PHE A 8 0.69 27.37 -18.32
N CYS A 9 -0.42 26.63 -18.36
CA CYS A 9 -0.80 25.80 -19.52
C CYS A 9 -1.07 26.63 -20.79
N TYR A 10 -1.45 27.90 -20.64
CA TYR A 10 -1.64 28.86 -21.74
C TYR A 10 -0.33 29.53 -22.17
N LEU A 11 0.60 29.77 -21.26
CA LEU A 11 1.94 30.33 -21.54
C LEU A 11 2.87 29.33 -22.21
N LEU A 12 2.72 28.03 -21.94
CA LEU A 12 3.38 26.96 -22.70
C LEU A 12 2.90 26.86 -24.16
N ASN A 13 2.02 27.77 -24.61
CA ASN A 13 1.05 27.55 -25.68
C ASN A 13 1.01 28.67 -26.75
N THR A 14 2.04 29.52 -26.87
CA THR A 14 1.94 30.74 -27.67
C THR A 14 1.78 30.56 -29.19
N ASN A 15 1.82 29.35 -29.75
CA ASN A 15 1.88 29.15 -31.22
C ASN A 15 0.92 28.10 -31.85
N SER A 16 -0.12 27.58 -31.16
CA SER A 16 -0.98 26.53 -31.76
C SER A 16 -2.47 26.63 -31.42
N THR A 17 -3.31 26.80 -32.44
CA THR A 17 -4.78 26.79 -32.36
C THR A 17 -5.38 25.44 -31.93
N ASP A 18 -4.65 24.34 -32.14
CA ASP A 18 -5.11 22.99 -31.81
C ASP A 18 -5.01 22.70 -30.30
N LEU A 19 -4.00 23.23 -29.61
CA LEU A 19 -3.81 22.99 -28.17
C LEU A 19 -4.86 23.69 -27.30
N GLY A 20 -5.35 24.88 -27.69
CA GLY A 20 -6.44 25.57 -27.02
C GLY A 20 -7.77 24.80 -27.11
N ARG A 21 -7.99 24.09 -28.22
CA ARG A 21 -9.13 23.18 -28.39
C ARG A 21 -9.01 21.96 -27.48
N ARG A 22 -7.81 21.37 -27.37
CA ARG A 22 -7.53 20.25 -26.47
C ARG A 22 -7.68 20.62 -25.00
N LEU A 23 -7.19 21.78 -24.57
CA LEU A 23 -7.38 22.25 -23.19
C LEU A 23 -8.87 22.45 -22.85
N LYS A 24 -9.67 22.94 -23.82
CA LYS A 24 -11.13 23.00 -23.68
C LYS A 24 -11.75 21.60 -23.50
N GLN A 25 -11.29 20.58 -24.23
CA GLN A 25 -11.76 19.19 -24.06
C GLN A 25 -11.42 18.64 -22.68
N VAL A 26 -10.19 18.88 -22.21
CA VAL A 26 -9.67 18.46 -20.90
C VAL A 26 -10.52 19.00 -19.75
N LEU A 27 -11.05 20.20 -19.91
CA LEU A 27 -11.89 20.86 -18.92
C LEU A 27 -13.39 20.57 -19.11
N THR A 28 -13.78 19.62 -19.97
CA THR A 28 -15.18 19.31 -20.25
C THR A 28 -15.54 17.90 -19.86
N HIS A 29 -16.49 17.79 -18.92
CA HIS A 29 -17.01 16.51 -18.51
C HIS A 29 -18.04 15.95 -19.51
N SER A 30 -18.17 14.63 -19.55
CA SER A 30 -19.11 13.92 -20.42
C SER A 30 -20.57 14.34 -20.21
N SER A 31 -20.95 14.75 -18.99
CA SER A 31 -22.31 15.25 -18.68
C SER A 31 -22.65 16.52 -19.45
N TYR A 32 -21.71 17.46 -19.59
CA TYR A 32 -21.89 18.67 -20.41
C TYR A 32 -22.14 18.31 -21.88
N LYS A 33 -21.36 17.34 -22.40
CA LYS A 33 -21.52 16.86 -23.78
C LYS A 33 -22.91 16.26 -24.01
N LYS A 34 -23.40 15.44 -23.08
CA LYS A 34 -24.71 14.79 -23.16
C LYS A 34 -25.85 15.81 -23.20
N LEU A 35 -25.78 16.83 -22.34
CA LEU A 35 -26.80 17.88 -22.27
C LEU A 35 -26.89 18.68 -23.58
N TRP A 36 -25.75 19.06 -24.14
CA TRP A 36 -25.68 19.91 -25.33
C TRP A 36 -25.55 19.16 -26.66
N LYS A 37 -25.65 17.82 -26.65
CA LYS A 37 -25.50 16.94 -27.82
C LYS A 37 -24.26 17.26 -28.68
N LEU A 38 -23.18 17.69 -28.03
CA LEU A 38 -21.95 18.07 -28.74
C LEU A 38 -21.26 16.81 -29.27
N GLN A 39 -20.70 16.86 -30.47
CA GLN A 39 -19.91 15.76 -31.02
C GLN A 39 -18.45 15.75 -30.55
N THR A 40 -18.02 16.78 -29.80
CA THR A 40 -16.63 16.91 -29.35
C THR A 40 -16.24 15.83 -28.33
N GLU A 41 -14.96 15.44 -28.31
CA GLU A 41 -14.41 14.57 -27.26
C GLU A 41 -14.49 15.25 -25.87
N ASP A 42 -14.59 14.44 -24.82
CA ASP A 42 -14.62 14.88 -23.41
C ASP A 42 -13.29 14.61 -22.70
N CYS A 43 -13.21 14.93 -21.41
CA CYS A 43 -11.99 14.79 -20.62
C CYS A 43 -11.59 13.34 -20.30
N SER A 44 -12.40 12.33 -20.64
CA SER A 44 -12.19 10.94 -20.18
C SER A 44 -10.86 10.34 -20.64
N ARG A 45 -10.47 10.54 -21.91
CA ARG A 45 -9.19 10.02 -22.46
C ARG A 45 -7.99 10.63 -21.76
N TYR A 46 -8.03 11.94 -21.50
CA TYR A 46 -6.98 12.62 -20.74
C TYR A 46 -6.99 12.22 -19.26
N THR A 47 -8.17 11.96 -18.68
CA THR A 47 -8.29 11.44 -17.30
C THR A 47 -7.57 10.09 -17.19
N PHE A 48 -7.82 9.19 -18.15
CA PHE A 48 -7.13 7.91 -18.23
C PHE A 48 -5.61 8.09 -18.36
N LEU A 49 -5.17 8.96 -19.26
CA LEU A 49 -3.74 9.23 -19.48
C LEU A 49 -3.06 9.80 -18.22
N GLY A 50 -3.72 10.72 -17.51
CA GLY A 50 -3.23 11.25 -16.24
C GLY A 50 -3.17 10.19 -15.15
N MET A 51 -4.18 9.33 -15.06
CA MET A 51 -4.28 8.29 -14.04
C MET A 51 -3.21 7.20 -14.16
N TYR A 52 -2.81 6.86 -15.39
CA TYR A 52 -1.88 5.76 -15.65
C TYR A 52 -0.51 6.23 -16.13
N ALA A 53 -0.44 7.02 -17.21
CA ALA A 53 0.84 7.39 -17.81
C ALA A 53 1.56 8.48 -17.00
N PHE A 54 0.88 9.58 -16.67
CA PHE A 54 1.49 10.64 -15.86
C PHE A 54 1.83 10.13 -14.44
N LYS A 55 0.94 9.34 -13.84
CA LYS A 55 1.22 8.67 -12.56
C LYS A 55 2.40 7.70 -12.67
N GLY A 56 2.52 6.96 -13.77
CA GLY A 56 3.65 6.09 -14.06
C GLY A 56 4.96 6.88 -14.16
N LEU A 57 4.96 8.00 -14.89
CA LEU A 57 6.10 8.92 -14.97
C LEU A 57 6.47 9.47 -13.59
N THR A 58 5.48 9.80 -12.75
CA THR A 58 5.74 10.22 -11.37
C THR A 58 6.34 9.09 -10.54
N ALA A 59 5.93 7.84 -10.76
CA ALA A 59 6.50 6.69 -10.06
C ALA A 59 7.96 6.44 -10.46
N GLU A 60 8.26 6.49 -11.76
CA GLU A 60 9.63 6.43 -12.29
C GLU A 60 10.48 7.57 -11.71
N HIS A 61 9.93 8.78 -11.65
CA HIS A 61 10.60 9.91 -11.02
C HIS A 61 10.81 9.69 -9.52
N LEU A 62 9.84 9.14 -8.77
CA LEU A 62 10.05 8.84 -7.36
C LEU A 62 11.11 7.75 -7.14
N GLU A 63 11.15 6.72 -7.98
CA GLU A 63 12.14 5.64 -7.90
C GLU A 63 13.58 6.18 -8.05
N ASN A 64 13.77 7.11 -8.98
CA ASN A 64 15.07 7.70 -9.25
C ASN A 64 15.58 8.66 -8.15
N PHE A 65 14.69 9.24 -7.35
CA PHE A 65 15.02 10.38 -6.46
C PHE A 65 14.69 10.17 -4.98
N LYS A 66 13.71 9.34 -4.63
CA LYS A 66 13.29 9.11 -3.25
C LYS A 66 13.82 7.76 -2.76
N THR A 67 14.49 7.77 -1.60
CA THR A 67 14.91 6.53 -0.94
C THR A 67 13.71 5.84 -0.29
N GLY A 68 13.69 4.51 -0.35
CA GLY A 68 12.69 3.71 0.33
C GLY A 68 12.52 2.32 -0.26
N THR A 69 11.82 1.45 0.45
CA THR A 69 11.36 0.17 -0.09
C THR A 69 10.26 0.39 -1.12
N GLY A 70 10.00 -0.59 -2.00
CA GLY A 70 8.91 -0.51 -2.97
C GLY A 70 7.55 -0.18 -2.33
N GLN A 71 7.30 -0.69 -1.13
CA GLN A 71 6.10 -0.36 -0.35
C GLN A 71 6.06 1.12 0.07
N GLN A 72 7.18 1.70 0.52
CA GLN A 72 7.26 3.11 0.89
C GLN A 72 7.08 4.05 -0.32
N LEU A 73 7.64 3.66 -1.48
CA LEU A 73 7.42 4.38 -2.73
C LEU A 73 5.96 4.29 -3.17
N GLN A 74 5.34 3.10 -3.08
CA GLN A 74 3.92 2.91 -3.36
C GLN A 74 3.04 3.77 -2.44
N HIS A 75 3.31 3.82 -1.14
CA HIS A 75 2.59 4.69 -0.20
C HIS A 75 2.77 6.16 -0.55
N THR A 76 3.99 6.59 -0.88
CA THR A 76 4.28 7.98 -1.28
C THR A 76 3.49 8.35 -2.53
N LEU A 77 3.58 7.52 -3.57
CA LEU A 77 2.84 7.71 -4.81
C LEU A 77 1.33 7.71 -4.55
N GLY A 78 0.85 6.81 -3.69
CA GLY A 78 -0.54 6.76 -3.25
C GLY A 78 -1.01 8.04 -2.56
N ASN A 79 -0.16 8.66 -1.73
CA ASN A 79 -0.47 9.92 -1.05
C ASN A 79 -0.52 11.10 -2.02
N ILE A 80 0.43 11.20 -2.95
CA ILE A 80 0.47 12.24 -3.99
C ILE A 80 -0.82 12.20 -4.82
N PHE A 81 -1.26 11.00 -5.19
CA PHE A 81 -2.46 10.77 -5.98
C PHE A 81 -3.69 10.38 -5.15
N SER A 82 -3.67 10.69 -3.85
CA SER A 82 -4.83 10.47 -2.99
C SER A 82 -5.95 11.42 -3.39
N LYS A 83 -7.21 10.95 -3.27
CA LYS A 83 -8.37 11.78 -3.62
C LYS A 83 -8.32 13.15 -2.94
N ASN A 84 -8.04 13.18 -1.64
CA ASN A 84 -7.98 14.42 -0.86
C ASN A 84 -6.90 15.38 -1.39
N ARG A 85 -5.71 14.88 -1.76
CA ARG A 85 -4.66 15.73 -2.33
C ARG A 85 -5.05 16.28 -3.70
N LEU A 86 -5.62 15.44 -4.56
CA LEU A 86 -6.07 15.87 -5.88
C LEU A 86 -7.21 16.88 -5.80
N ASP A 87 -8.16 16.67 -4.88
CA ASP A 87 -9.25 17.62 -4.64
C ASP A 87 -8.68 18.96 -4.11
N SER A 88 -7.63 18.94 -3.27
CA SER A 88 -6.93 20.15 -2.83
C SER A 88 -6.23 20.87 -3.99
N LEU A 89 -5.55 20.13 -4.88
CA LEU A 89 -4.92 20.70 -6.08
C LEU A 89 -5.93 21.37 -7.00
N PHE A 90 -7.12 20.78 -7.15
CA PHE A 90 -8.21 21.38 -7.93
C PHE A 90 -8.58 22.78 -7.41
N ASP A 91 -8.68 22.91 -6.09
CA ASP A 91 -9.02 24.16 -5.41
C ASP A 91 -7.85 25.16 -5.46
N GLU A 92 -6.61 24.72 -5.17
CA GLU A 92 -5.38 25.52 -5.26
C GLU A 92 -5.18 26.12 -6.67
N TRP A 93 -5.48 25.32 -7.70
CA TRP A 93 -5.39 25.72 -9.09
C TRP A 93 -6.63 26.48 -9.59
N ASN A 94 -7.64 26.63 -8.73
CA ASN A 94 -8.88 27.33 -9.02
C ASN A 94 -9.58 26.81 -10.30
N LEU A 95 -9.55 25.49 -10.50
CA LEU A 95 -10.04 24.85 -11.72
C LEU A 95 -11.57 24.98 -11.89
N LYS A 96 -12.30 25.17 -10.78
CA LYS A 96 -13.76 25.35 -10.76
C LYS A 96 -14.25 26.39 -11.76
N ARG A 97 -13.48 27.45 -12.01
CA ARG A 97 -13.85 28.54 -12.93
C ARG A 97 -13.81 28.16 -14.41
N TYR A 98 -13.14 27.07 -14.75
CA TYR A 98 -12.85 26.71 -16.14
C TYR A 98 -13.52 25.40 -16.58
N VAL A 99 -13.95 24.57 -15.63
CA VAL A 99 -14.61 23.30 -15.93
C VAL A 99 -16.01 23.52 -16.49
N ARG A 100 -16.37 22.67 -17.46
CA ARG A 100 -17.68 22.66 -18.11
C ARG A 100 -18.38 21.34 -17.79
N VAL A 101 -19.47 21.42 -17.05
CA VAL A 101 -20.27 20.29 -16.57
C VAL A 101 -21.76 20.58 -16.72
N ALA A 102 -22.60 19.56 -16.75
CA ALA A 102 -24.05 19.76 -16.70
C ALA A 102 -24.50 20.33 -15.32
N PRO A 103 -25.64 21.04 -15.24
CA PRO A 103 -26.10 21.68 -14.00
C PRO A 103 -26.34 20.72 -12.83
N ASP A 104 -26.69 19.47 -13.12
CA ASP A 104 -26.94 18.39 -12.15
C ASP A 104 -25.67 17.66 -11.70
N PHE A 105 -24.51 17.99 -12.30
CA PHE A 105 -23.26 17.33 -11.99
C PHE A 105 -22.63 17.86 -10.70
N ASP A 106 -22.40 16.95 -9.76
CA ASP A 106 -21.75 17.25 -8.48
C ASP A 106 -20.22 17.38 -8.67
N ILE A 107 -19.74 18.59 -8.95
CA ILE A 107 -18.32 18.89 -9.12
C ILE A 107 -17.53 18.53 -7.85
N GLU A 108 -18.09 18.78 -6.67
CA GLU A 108 -17.36 18.63 -5.40
C GLU A 108 -16.97 17.18 -5.15
N LYS A 109 -17.80 16.21 -5.57
CA LYS A 109 -17.46 14.78 -5.48
C LYS A 109 -16.41 14.32 -6.50
N HIS A 110 -16.23 15.06 -7.59
CA HIS A 110 -15.48 14.63 -8.77
C HIS A 110 -14.31 15.56 -9.17
N LYS A 111 -13.82 16.41 -8.26
CA LYS A 111 -12.69 17.33 -8.49
C LYS A 111 -11.45 16.64 -9.08
N HIS A 112 -11.01 15.54 -8.46
CA HIS A 112 -9.87 14.72 -8.92
C HIS A 112 -9.91 14.34 -10.42
N VAL A 113 -11.09 14.17 -11.03
CA VAL A 113 -11.22 13.83 -12.47
C VAL A 113 -10.58 14.90 -13.34
N PHE A 114 -10.82 16.18 -13.02
CA PHE A 114 -10.28 17.30 -13.81
C PHE A 114 -8.78 17.49 -13.58
N VAL A 115 -8.30 17.18 -12.38
CA VAL A 115 -6.85 17.20 -12.08
C VAL A 115 -6.13 16.12 -12.88
N TYR A 116 -6.65 14.89 -12.89
CA TYR A 116 -6.11 13.83 -13.74
C TYR A 116 -6.18 14.20 -15.23
N ALA A 117 -7.29 14.76 -15.69
CA ALA A 117 -7.40 15.21 -17.08
C ALA A 117 -6.33 16.24 -17.42
N LEU A 118 -6.07 17.21 -16.54
CA LEU A 118 -5.02 18.22 -16.75
C LEU A 118 -3.62 17.58 -16.78
N MET A 119 -3.35 16.64 -15.89
CA MET A 119 -2.08 15.89 -15.88
C MET A 119 -1.89 15.07 -17.15
N GLY A 120 -2.94 14.41 -17.65
CA GLY A 120 -2.89 13.68 -18.91
C GLY A 120 -2.67 14.60 -20.09
N TYR A 121 -3.29 15.79 -20.09
CA TYR A 121 -3.01 16.81 -21.10
C TYR A 121 -1.55 17.22 -21.10
N LEU A 122 -1.01 17.59 -19.93
CA LEU A 122 0.39 17.97 -19.78
C LEU A 122 1.31 16.86 -20.30
N TYR A 123 1.07 15.60 -19.89
CA TYR A 123 1.83 14.44 -20.38
C TYR A 123 1.85 14.34 -21.91
N SER A 124 0.74 14.69 -22.58
CA SER A 124 0.61 14.56 -24.03
C SER A 124 1.28 15.68 -24.84
N CYS A 125 1.55 16.85 -24.23
CA CYS A 125 1.94 18.05 -24.97
C CYS A 125 3.17 18.77 -24.42
N VAL A 126 3.68 18.37 -23.25
CA VAL A 126 4.83 19.00 -22.61
C VAL A 126 6.03 18.06 -22.64
N GLU A 127 7.21 18.62 -22.94
CA GLU A 127 8.47 17.89 -22.92
C GLU A 127 8.78 17.34 -21.51
N THR A 128 9.40 16.16 -21.46
CA THR A 128 9.65 15.41 -20.22
C THR A 128 10.37 16.24 -19.15
N ASP A 129 11.36 17.05 -19.50
CA ASP A 129 12.09 17.89 -18.54
C ASP A 129 11.18 18.91 -17.85
N LYS A 130 10.25 19.53 -18.60
CA LYS A 130 9.29 20.49 -18.05
C LYS A 130 8.20 19.80 -17.22
N LEU A 131 7.85 18.56 -17.57
CA LEU A 131 6.95 17.72 -16.75
C LEU A 131 7.60 17.39 -15.40
N VAL A 132 8.89 17.09 -15.39
CA VAL A 132 9.65 16.85 -14.16
C VAL A 132 9.65 18.09 -13.28
N ASP A 133 9.92 19.27 -13.83
CA ASP A 133 9.86 20.52 -13.07
C ASP A 133 8.45 20.80 -12.52
N PHE A 134 7.41 20.50 -13.30
CA PHE A 134 6.03 20.59 -12.83
C PHE A 134 5.74 19.64 -11.66
N MET A 135 6.14 18.36 -11.77
CA MET A 135 5.97 17.36 -10.71
C MET A 135 6.67 17.81 -9.42
N ASN A 136 7.91 18.26 -9.55
CA ASN A 136 8.72 18.76 -8.45
C ASN A 136 8.11 19.98 -7.76
N LYS A 137 7.49 20.88 -8.52
CA LYS A 137 6.93 22.12 -7.99
C LYS A 137 5.55 21.95 -7.35
N HIS A 138 4.72 21.07 -7.92
CA HIS A 138 3.29 21.05 -7.58
C HIS A 138 2.84 19.75 -6.88
N LEU A 139 3.57 18.65 -7.06
CA LEU A 139 3.10 17.32 -6.60
C LEU A 139 3.98 16.73 -5.50
N ILE A 140 5.29 16.87 -5.60
CA ILE A 140 6.24 16.26 -4.68
C ILE A 140 6.66 17.29 -3.63
N ASP A 141 6.09 17.15 -2.44
CA ASP A 141 6.38 18.03 -1.31
C ASP A 141 7.73 17.66 -0.66
N THR A 142 8.54 18.66 -0.30
CA THR A 142 9.91 18.48 0.24
C THR A 142 9.93 17.75 1.59
N VAL A 143 8.85 17.84 2.36
CA VAL A 143 8.72 17.27 3.71
C VAL A 143 8.88 15.74 3.72
N HIS A 144 8.51 15.05 2.64
CA HIS A 144 8.51 13.59 2.57
C HIS A 144 9.77 12.95 1.99
N LEU A 145 10.77 13.73 1.55
CA LEU A 145 12.06 13.19 1.10
C LEU A 145 13.02 12.90 2.26
N ASN A 146 12.66 13.33 3.47
CA ASN A 146 13.55 13.38 4.63
C ASN A 146 13.44 12.14 5.54
N GLU A 147 12.39 11.33 5.38
CA GLU A 147 12.24 10.08 6.12
C GLU A 147 12.74 8.92 5.24
N HIS A 148 14.02 8.57 5.32
CA HIS A 148 14.55 7.18 5.36
C HIS A 148 16.05 7.12 5.00
N ASN A 149 16.83 6.68 5.99
CA ASN A 149 18.29 6.56 6.09
C ASN A 149 18.96 5.49 5.20
N SER A 150 18.29 4.89 4.20
CA SER A 150 18.93 3.87 3.37
C SER A 150 19.41 4.43 2.03
N MET A 151 20.70 4.81 2.02
CA MET A 151 21.48 5.28 0.87
C MET A 151 21.60 4.23 -0.25
N ARG A 152 20.65 4.18 -1.20
CA ARG A 152 20.78 3.56 -2.54
C ARG A 152 19.70 4.23 -3.43
N HIS A 153 19.92 4.87 -4.59
CA HIS A 153 21.05 5.15 -5.46
C HIS A 153 20.83 6.49 -6.22
N ASN A 154 21.80 6.91 -7.06
CA ASN A 154 21.98 8.19 -7.77
C ASN A 154 22.02 9.49 -6.91
N LEU A 155 23.11 9.61 -6.14
CA LEU A 155 23.41 10.81 -5.33
C LEU A 155 23.42 12.12 -6.14
N LEU A 156 23.82 12.09 -7.41
CA LEU A 156 23.82 13.30 -8.24
C LEU A 156 22.38 13.75 -8.56
N ALA A 157 21.49 12.80 -8.85
CA ALA A 157 20.08 13.09 -9.05
C ALA A 157 19.46 13.69 -7.79
N GLN A 158 19.71 13.08 -6.62
CA GLN A 158 19.25 13.61 -5.33
C GLN A 158 19.76 15.05 -5.06
N LEU A 159 21.05 15.29 -5.27
CA LEU A 159 21.64 16.63 -5.15
C LEU A 159 20.96 17.64 -6.08
N ASN A 160 20.76 17.27 -7.35
CA ASN A 160 20.09 18.14 -8.32
C ASN A 160 18.64 18.41 -7.95
N PHE A 161 17.93 17.42 -7.42
CA PHE A 161 16.57 17.59 -6.93
C PHE A 161 16.51 18.61 -5.79
N ILE A 162 17.32 18.41 -4.74
CA ILE A 162 17.35 19.31 -3.58
C ILE A 162 17.75 20.72 -4.03
N SER A 163 18.72 20.82 -4.94
CA SER A 163 19.16 22.10 -5.50
C SER A 163 18.10 22.80 -6.34
N MET A 164 17.35 22.06 -7.16
CA MET A 164 16.22 22.62 -7.90
C MET A 164 15.10 23.08 -6.98
N GLN A 165 14.91 22.44 -5.84
CA GLN A 165 13.89 22.87 -4.87
C GLN A 165 14.28 24.18 -4.20
N ILE A 166 15.48 24.24 -3.63
CA ILE A 166 15.95 25.35 -2.79
C ILE A 166 16.41 26.53 -3.65
N TYR A 167 17.18 26.26 -4.70
CA TYR A 167 17.88 27.28 -5.49
C TYR A 167 17.37 27.43 -6.92
N LYS A 168 16.38 26.62 -7.35
CA LYS A 168 15.82 26.62 -8.72
C LYS A 168 16.87 26.41 -9.82
N LYS A 169 18.01 25.81 -9.48
CA LYS A 169 19.13 25.51 -10.40
C LYS A 169 19.71 24.13 -10.09
N LYS A 170 20.26 23.45 -11.10
CA LYS A 170 20.99 22.18 -10.93
C LYS A 170 22.39 22.44 -10.37
N ALA A 171 22.90 21.52 -9.55
CA ALA A 171 24.25 21.62 -9.02
C ALA A 171 25.29 21.23 -10.07
N LYS A 172 26.42 21.92 -10.11
CA LYS A 172 27.57 21.61 -10.96
C LYS A 172 28.60 20.81 -10.15
N VAL A 173 29.07 19.70 -10.74
CA VAL A 173 30.16 18.88 -10.21
C VAL A 173 31.42 19.24 -10.98
N LEU A 174 32.41 19.81 -10.30
CA LEU A 174 33.66 20.29 -10.89
C LEU A 174 34.82 19.42 -10.37
N PRO A 175 35.28 18.44 -11.17
CA PRO A 175 36.47 17.66 -10.82
C PRO A 175 37.75 18.43 -11.15
N LEU A 176 38.70 18.40 -10.23
CA LEU A 176 40.04 18.98 -10.31
C LEU A 176 41.06 17.89 -9.97
N LYS A 177 42.24 17.97 -10.56
CA LYS A 177 43.36 17.07 -10.23
C LYS A 177 44.55 17.91 -9.81
N GLU A 178 44.89 17.85 -8.54
CA GLU A 178 45.97 18.62 -7.93
C GLU A 178 46.84 17.68 -7.09
N ASN A 179 48.17 17.82 -7.18
CA ASN A 179 49.14 17.09 -6.36
C ASN A 179 48.94 15.55 -6.35
N GLY A 180 48.57 14.97 -7.50
CA GLY A 180 48.36 13.53 -7.64
C GLY A 180 47.08 12.99 -6.99
N LYS A 181 46.21 13.85 -6.44
CA LYS A 181 44.90 13.51 -5.90
C LYS A 181 43.79 14.13 -6.74
N TYR A 182 42.59 13.55 -6.68
CA TYR A 182 41.39 14.12 -7.28
C TYR A 182 40.65 14.94 -6.22
N SER A 183 40.45 16.23 -6.47
CA SER A 183 39.51 17.08 -5.73
C SER A 183 38.21 17.19 -6.53
N VAL A 184 37.06 17.18 -5.85
CA VAL A 184 35.77 17.44 -6.50
C VAL A 184 35.04 18.50 -5.70
N ARG A 185 34.66 19.58 -6.39
CA ARG A 185 33.83 20.67 -5.87
C ARG A 185 32.40 20.56 -6.36
N ILE A 186 31.45 20.82 -5.48
CA ILE A 186 30.03 20.93 -5.78
C ILE A 186 29.64 22.40 -5.62
N GLN A 187 29.16 23.03 -6.69
CA GLN A 187 28.69 24.42 -6.64
C GLN A 187 27.29 24.55 -7.22
N ILE A 188 26.54 25.56 -6.76
CA ILE A 188 25.35 26.03 -7.45
C ILE A 188 25.76 27.15 -8.41
N PRO A 189 25.25 27.22 -9.65
CA PRO A 189 25.59 28.30 -10.56
C PRO A 189 25.28 29.66 -9.92
N ASP A 190 26.27 30.54 -9.93
CA ASP A 190 26.22 31.91 -9.39
C ASP A 190 26.13 31.99 -7.85
N LYS A 191 26.60 30.95 -7.15
CA LYS A 191 26.63 30.86 -5.68
C LYS A 191 27.93 30.25 -5.17
N GLU A 192 28.07 30.22 -3.83
CA GLU A 192 29.20 29.61 -3.16
C GLU A 192 29.33 28.10 -3.39
N ILE A 193 30.53 27.59 -3.13
CA ILE A 193 30.83 26.16 -3.13
C ILE A 193 30.10 25.51 -1.94
N LEU A 194 29.27 24.51 -2.23
CA LEU A 194 28.53 23.78 -1.21
C LEU A 194 29.42 22.77 -0.47
N ALA A 195 30.28 22.08 -1.21
CA ALA A 195 31.22 21.13 -0.62
C ALA A 195 32.41 20.90 -1.53
N GLU A 196 33.55 20.59 -0.92
CA GLU A 196 34.74 20.11 -1.58
C GLU A 196 35.24 18.83 -0.91
N GLN A 197 35.77 17.90 -1.70
CA GLN A 197 36.38 16.70 -1.17
C GLN A 197 37.51 16.18 -2.06
N GLU A 198 38.62 15.84 -1.41
CA GLU A 198 39.75 15.16 -2.02
C GLU A 198 39.72 13.65 -1.77
N SER A 199 40.20 12.88 -2.76
CA SER A 199 40.48 11.45 -2.65
C SER A 199 41.50 10.97 -3.69
N LYS A 200 42.10 9.80 -3.46
CA LYS A 200 42.95 9.11 -4.45
C LYS A 200 42.17 8.67 -5.70
N SER A 201 40.85 8.50 -5.58
CA SER A 201 39.97 8.10 -6.69
C SER A 201 38.90 9.17 -6.94
N LEU A 202 38.76 9.57 -8.21
CA LEU A 202 37.74 10.53 -8.66
C LEU A 202 36.33 10.09 -8.27
N HIS A 203 36.03 8.79 -8.40
CA HIS A 203 34.73 8.24 -8.04
C HIS A 203 34.42 8.45 -6.54
N TYR A 204 35.41 8.20 -5.67
CA TYR A 204 35.27 8.39 -4.24
C TYR A 204 35.20 9.86 -3.82
N ALA A 205 36.02 10.71 -4.44
CA ALA A 205 35.97 12.16 -4.22
C ALA A 205 34.58 12.70 -4.55
N ARG A 206 34.07 12.36 -5.75
CA ARG A 206 32.73 12.76 -6.21
C ARG A 206 31.62 12.27 -5.29
N LYS A 207 31.62 11.00 -4.91
CA LYS A 207 30.60 10.43 -4.02
C LYS A 207 30.54 11.18 -2.68
N LYS A 208 31.70 11.38 -2.04
CA LYS A 208 31.78 12.06 -0.74
C LYS A 208 31.44 13.55 -0.84
N ALA A 209 31.88 14.24 -1.89
CA ALA A 209 31.55 15.65 -2.12
C ALA A 209 30.03 15.84 -2.27
N ILE A 210 29.36 14.97 -3.03
CA ILE A 210 27.90 15.02 -3.21
C ILE A 210 27.18 14.77 -1.88
N VAL A 211 27.58 13.77 -1.10
CA VAL A 211 26.97 13.49 0.22
C VAL A 211 27.13 14.69 1.16
N LYS A 212 28.32 15.31 1.20
CA LYS A 212 28.56 16.52 1.99
C LYS A 212 27.68 17.68 1.53
N ALA A 213 27.56 17.91 0.22
CA ALA A 213 26.73 18.98 -0.33
C ALA A 213 25.24 18.78 -0.01
N ILE A 214 24.72 17.55 -0.18
CA ILE A 214 23.34 17.22 0.20
C ILE A 214 23.12 17.52 1.68
N LYS A 215 24.03 17.05 2.55
CA LYS A 215 23.93 17.28 3.99
C LYS A 215 23.93 18.77 4.32
N LYS A 216 24.88 19.55 3.80
CA LYS A 216 24.94 21.00 4.02
C LYS A 216 23.66 21.70 3.56
N MET A 217 23.16 21.39 2.37
CA MET A 217 21.92 22.00 1.86
C MET A 217 20.69 21.67 2.70
N VAL A 218 20.62 20.45 3.23
CA VAL A 218 19.53 20.03 4.12
C VAL A 218 19.67 20.72 5.48
N ASP A 219 20.86 20.77 6.06
CA ASP A 219 21.12 21.41 7.35
C ASP A 219 20.86 22.93 7.27
N ASP A 220 21.35 23.62 6.22
CA ASP A 220 21.18 25.07 6.02
C ASP A 220 19.71 25.47 5.73
N ASN A 221 18.88 24.54 5.25
CA ASN A 221 17.48 24.79 4.90
C ASN A 221 16.49 24.01 5.78
N GLN A 222 16.98 23.34 6.83
CA GLN A 222 16.13 23.04 7.97
C GLN A 222 15.75 24.39 8.57
N VAL A 223 14.57 24.88 8.21
CA VAL A 223 13.88 25.86 9.05
C VAL A 223 13.86 25.24 10.43
N ASP A 224 14.45 25.93 11.40
CA ASP A 224 14.48 25.47 12.78
C ASP A 224 13.05 25.57 13.33
N PHE A 225 12.24 24.56 13.01
CA PHE A 225 10.85 24.47 13.43
C PHE A 225 10.72 24.15 14.92
N SER A 226 11.85 24.03 15.63
CA SER A 226 11.90 23.83 17.08
C SER A 226 11.28 25.00 17.85
N GLU A 227 11.22 26.19 17.25
CA GLU A 227 10.64 27.39 17.87
C GLU A 227 9.26 27.78 17.32
N ASN A 228 8.74 27.09 16.30
CA ASN A 228 7.44 27.42 15.72
C ASN A 228 6.30 26.74 16.51
N PRO A 229 5.47 27.51 17.25
CA PRO A 229 4.43 26.96 18.13
C PRO A 229 3.34 26.19 17.36
N ASP A 230 3.00 26.62 16.14
CA ASP A 230 2.01 25.93 15.30
C ASP A 230 2.54 24.57 14.82
N TYR A 231 3.82 24.49 14.48
CA TYR A 231 4.46 23.24 14.06
C TYR A 231 4.60 22.25 15.23
N LEU A 232 4.96 22.75 16.43
CA LEU A 232 4.98 21.93 17.64
C LEU A 232 3.59 21.38 17.99
N ALA A 233 2.54 22.19 17.88
CA ALA A 233 1.15 21.75 18.08
C ALA A 233 0.71 20.69 17.05
N ILE A 234 1.15 20.82 15.78
CA ILE A 234 0.90 19.81 14.74
C ILE A 234 1.68 18.50 15.03
N LEU A 235 2.90 18.59 15.54
CA LEU A 235 3.69 17.42 15.95
C LEU A 235 3.07 16.70 17.15
N GLU A 236 2.62 17.44 18.17
CA GLU A 236 1.96 16.89 19.35
C GLU A 236 0.62 16.25 19.01
N SER A 237 -0.23 16.91 18.21
CA SER A 237 -1.49 16.33 17.73
C SER A 237 -1.28 15.05 16.91
N ARG A 238 -0.22 14.98 16.09
CA ARG A 238 0.15 13.74 15.38
C ARG A 238 0.65 12.64 16.32
N LYS A 239 1.42 12.97 17.35
CA LYS A 239 1.85 12.01 18.38
C LYS A 239 0.65 11.48 19.15
N GLU A 240 -0.31 12.34 19.47
CA GLU A 240 -1.52 11.97 20.22
C GLU A 240 -2.47 11.14 19.36
N LEU A 241 -2.70 11.49 18.10
CA LEU A 241 -3.45 10.65 17.15
C LEU A 241 -2.82 9.26 17.01
N LYS A 242 -1.50 9.15 16.90
CA LYS A 242 -0.80 7.85 16.87
C LYS A 242 -0.96 7.07 18.18
N ARG A 243 -1.01 7.74 19.33
CA ARG A 243 -1.28 7.09 20.64
C ARG A 243 -2.71 6.57 20.70
N ILE A 244 -3.69 7.37 20.26
CA ILE A 244 -5.11 6.98 20.20
C ILE A 244 -5.30 5.80 19.23
N GLU A 245 -4.70 5.85 18.04
CA GLU A 245 -4.76 4.76 17.07
C GLU A 245 -4.16 3.47 17.62
N LYS A 246 -2.96 3.54 18.21
CA LYS A 246 -2.31 2.39 18.87
C LYS A 246 -3.16 1.85 20.00
N ALA A 247 -3.73 2.71 20.84
CA ALA A 247 -4.64 2.29 21.92
C ALA A 247 -5.90 1.60 21.35
N SER A 248 -6.48 2.11 20.26
CA SER A 248 -7.62 1.47 19.59
C SER A 248 -7.26 0.12 18.98
N GLN A 249 -6.07 -0.01 18.39
CA GLN A 249 -5.58 -1.26 17.82
C GLN A 249 -5.31 -2.30 18.91
N ILE A 250 -4.71 -1.89 20.03
CA ILE A 250 -4.50 -2.75 21.20
C ILE A 250 -5.85 -3.22 21.75
N ARG A 251 -6.85 -2.34 21.89
CA ARG A 251 -8.21 -2.71 22.32
C ARG A 251 -8.87 -3.71 21.38
N LYS A 252 -8.85 -3.46 20.06
CA LYS A 252 -9.37 -4.39 19.05
C LYS A 252 -8.65 -5.74 19.06
N MET A 253 -7.34 -5.76 19.27
CA MET A 253 -6.55 -6.98 19.39
C MET A 253 -6.91 -7.75 20.68
N HIS A 254 -7.12 -7.04 21.78
CA HIS A 254 -7.53 -7.63 23.05
C HIS A 254 -8.95 -8.22 22.98
N GLU A 255 -9.91 -7.51 22.39
CA GLU A 255 -11.28 -8.00 22.15
C GLU A 255 -11.27 -9.28 21.29
N LYS A 256 -10.51 -9.28 20.19
CA LYS A 256 -10.34 -10.49 19.36
C LYS A 256 -9.69 -11.64 20.11
N TRP A 257 -8.74 -11.35 20.99
CA TRP A 257 -8.11 -12.37 21.82
C TRP A 257 -9.09 -12.96 22.84
N LEU A 258 -9.89 -12.12 23.50
CA LEU A 258 -10.93 -12.56 24.44
C LEU A 258 -11.98 -13.43 23.73
N ALA A 259 -12.49 -12.99 22.58
CA ALA A 259 -13.45 -13.77 21.78
C ALA A 259 -12.89 -15.15 21.39
N ARG A 260 -11.62 -15.23 20.99
CA ARG A 260 -10.94 -16.51 20.69
C ARG A 260 -10.77 -17.40 21.92
N GLN A 261 -10.62 -16.82 23.12
CA GLN A 261 -10.54 -17.60 24.36
C GLN A 261 -11.90 -18.18 24.74
N GLU A 262 -12.98 -17.42 24.56
CA GLU A 262 -14.35 -17.90 24.78
C GLU A 262 -14.71 -19.01 23.79
N GLU A 263 -14.46 -18.80 22.50
CA GLU A 263 -14.68 -19.81 21.45
C GLU A 263 -13.91 -21.11 21.74
N LYS A 264 -12.65 -21.01 22.18
CA LYS A 264 -11.87 -22.19 22.61
C LYS A 264 -12.44 -22.88 23.83
N LYS A 265 -12.98 -22.13 24.81
CA LYS A 265 -13.63 -22.70 25.99
C LYS A 265 -14.91 -23.45 25.60
N GLU A 266 -15.73 -22.88 24.71
CA GLU A 266 -16.94 -23.51 24.21
C GLU A 266 -16.65 -24.75 23.37
N ALA A 267 -15.69 -24.68 22.45
CA ALA A 267 -15.25 -25.82 21.66
C ALA A 267 -14.73 -26.97 22.54
N ARG A 268 -14.00 -26.65 23.62
CA ARG A 268 -13.57 -27.66 24.62
C ARG A 268 -14.73 -28.29 25.38
N LYS A 269 -15.76 -27.51 25.74
CA LYS A 269 -16.99 -28.03 26.38
C LYS A 269 -17.73 -28.98 25.42
N GLN A 270 -17.95 -28.57 24.18
CA GLN A 270 -18.59 -29.38 23.15
C GLN A 270 -17.81 -30.68 22.89
N ALA A 271 -16.50 -30.60 22.70
CA ALA A 271 -15.64 -31.78 22.49
C ALA A 271 -15.66 -32.74 23.70
N LYS A 272 -15.85 -32.24 24.92
CA LYS A 272 -16.00 -33.09 26.11
C LYS A 272 -17.34 -33.80 26.12
N LEU A 273 -18.41 -33.12 25.72
CA LEU A 273 -19.75 -33.70 25.61
C LEU A 273 -19.79 -34.80 24.55
N THR A 274 -19.28 -34.54 23.34
CA THR A 274 -19.24 -35.53 22.26
C THR A 274 -18.42 -36.77 22.64
N ARG A 275 -17.25 -36.59 23.28
CA ARG A 275 -16.45 -37.73 23.79
C ARG A 275 -17.16 -38.55 24.86
N MET A 276 -17.98 -37.92 25.71
CA MET A 276 -18.78 -38.66 26.70
C MET A 276 -19.89 -39.47 26.02
N GLU A 277 -20.55 -38.90 25.00
CA GLU A 277 -21.57 -39.59 24.21
C GLU A 277 -20.97 -40.76 23.41
N GLU A 278 -19.84 -40.56 22.74
CA GLU A 278 -19.11 -41.61 22.03
C GLU A 278 -18.71 -42.76 22.97
N LYS A 279 -18.21 -42.45 24.18
CA LYS A 279 -17.89 -43.46 25.19
C LYS A 279 -19.12 -44.26 25.60
N LYS A 280 -20.26 -43.60 25.85
CA LYS A 280 -21.54 -44.28 26.17
C LYS A 280 -21.98 -45.20 25.04
N GLN A 281 -21.90 -44.74 23.78
CA GLN A 281 -22.25 -45.56 22.62
C GLN A 281 -21.32 -46.78 22.47
N ILE A 282 -20.01 -46.60 22.68
CA ILE A 282 -19.03 -47.70 22.64
C ILE A 282 -19.33 -48.72 23.74
N GLU A 283 -19.62 -48.28 24.96
CA GLU A 283 -20.00 -49.18 26.06
C GLU A 283 -21.28 -49.95 25.78
N GLU A 284 -22.30 -49.29 25.22
CA GLU A 284 -23.55 -49.95 24.85
C GLU A 284 -23.32 -50.99 23.74
N ARG A 285 -22.52 -50.68 22.72
CA ARG A 285 -22.11 -51.64 21.68
C ARG A 285 -21.34 -52.82 22.28
N ARG A 286 -20.42 -52.58 23.21
CA ARG A 286 -19.68 -53.65 23.93
C ARG A 286 -20.62 -54.52 24.75
N ARG A 287 -21.61 -53.96 25.43
CA ARG A 287 -22.63 -54.72 26.19
C ARG A 287 -23.46 -55.60 25.25
N LYS A 288 -23.97 -55.04 24.14
CA LYS A 288 -24.72 -55.78 23.12
C LYS A 288 -23.89 -56.93 22.52
N ALA A 289 -22.64 -56.67 22.15
CA ALA A 289 -21.73 -57.70 21.62
C ALA A 289 -21.41 -58.81 22.64
N LYS A 290 -21.25 -58.47 23.92
CA LYS A 290 -21.08 -59.48 25.00
C LYS A 290 -22.32 -60.37 25.14
N ILE A 291 -23.52 -59.79 25.12
CA ILE A 291 -24.78 -60.54 25.19
C ILE A 291 -24.92 -61.46 23.98
N GLU A 292 -24.67 -60.96 22.77
CA GLU A 292 -24.75 -61.74 21.54
C GLU A 292 -23.72 -62.88 21.54
N ARG A 293 -22.47 -62.62 21.95
CA ARG A 293 -21.44 -63.64 22.08
C ARG A 293 -21.85 -64.74 23.07
N LYS A 294 -22.42 -64.37 24.22
CA LYS A 294 -22.94 -65.35 25.19
C LYS A 294 -24.03 -66.22 24.58
N ARG A 295 -25.02 -65.60 23.89
CA ARG A 295 -26.08 -66.34 23.18
C ARG A 295 -25.53 -67.31 22.13
N ARG A 296 -24.54 -66.90 21.33
CA ARG A 296 -23.89 -67.78 20.35
C ARG A 296 -23.17 -68.96 21.01
N LEU A 297 -22.44 -68.71 22.11
CA LEU A 297 -21.77 -69.78 22.86
C LEU A 297 -22.77 -70.76 23.47
N ASP A 298 -23.87 -70.27 24.05
CA ASP A 298 -24.94 -71.11 24.59
C ASP A 298 -25.58 -71.97 23.48
N GLN A 299 -25.78 -71.40 22.28
CA GLN A 299 -26.31 -72.13 21.14
C GLN A 299 -25.34 -73.22 20.64
N ILE A 300 -24.05 -72.92 20.57
CA ILE A 300 -23.01 -73.91 20.22
C ILE A 300 -22.94 -75.02 21.28
N ALA A 301 -23.04 -74.68 22.57
CA ALA A 301 -23.06 -75.65 23.65
C ALA A 301 -24.28 -76.58 23.56
N ARG A 302 -25.46 -76.03 23.27
CA ARG A 302 -26.69 -76.82 23.01
C ARG A 302 -26.53 -77.76 21.81
N GLN A 303 -26.01 -77.25 20.68
CA GLN A 303 -25.76 -78.08 19.50
C GLN A 303 -24.74 -79.19 19.78
N LYS A 304 -23.68 -78.92 20.53
CA LYS A 304 -22.70 -79.94 20.95
C LYS A 304 -23.32 -80.98 21.89
N ALA A 305 -24.17 -80.56 22.84
CA ALA A 305 -24.88 -81.47 23.72
C ALA A 305 -25.88 -82.35 22.95
N GLU A 306 -26.63 -81.78 22.00
CA GLU A 306 -27.52 -82.52 21.11
C GLU A 306 -26.76 -83.51 20.22
N ALA A 307 -25.64 -83.09 19.64
CA ALA A 307 -24.78 -83.97 18.83
C ALA A 307 -24.18 -85.11 19.68
N ALA A 308 -23.70 -84.80 20.89
CA ALA A 308 -23.22 -85.82 21.83
C ALA A 308 -24.34 -86.82 22.17
N ASN A 309 -25.54 -86.32 22.47
CA ASN A 309 -26.70 -87.17 22.71
C ASN A 309 -27.08 -88.03 21.49
N ARG A 310 -27.01 -87.49 20.27
CA ARG A 310 -27.26 -88.26 19.02
C ARG A 310 -26.20 -89.33 18.75
N SER A 311 -24.95 -89.09 19.15
CA SER A 311 -23.85 -90.05 19.00
C SER A 311 -23.83 -91.16 20.06
N MET A 312 -24.65 -91.04 21.12
CA MET A 312 -24.77 -92.08 22.14
C MET A 312 -25.65 -93.24 21.69
N SER A 313 -25.14 -94.47 21.87
CA SER A 313 -25.91 -95.70 21.74
C SER A 313 -27.17 -95.69 22.62
N SER A 314 -28.28 -96.17 22.07
CA SER A 314 -29.61 -96.26 22.71
C SER A 314 -29.57 -96.77 24.16
N ALA A 315 -28.78 -97.81 24.42
CA ALA A 315 -28.65 -98.41 25.75
C ALA A 315 -28.02 -97.46 26.78
N LYS A 316 -27.03 -96.65 26.35
CA LYS A 316 -26.34 -95.70 27.24
C LYS A 316 -27.20 -94.46 27.54
N ARG A 317 -28.09 -94.09 26.62
CA ARG A 317 -29.03 -92.97 26.77
C ARG A 317 -30.09 -93.26 27.84
N ARG A 318 -30.74 -94.44 27.76
CA ARG A 318 -31.72 -94.90 28.77
C ARG A 318 -31.14 -94.96 30.18
N PHE A 319 -29.93 -95.50 30.33
CA PHE A 319 -29.29 -95.61 31.64
C PHE A 319 -29.01 -94.25 32.31
N LEU A 320 -28.73 -93.21 31.53
CA LEU A 320 -28.46 -91.87 32.06
C LEU A 320 -29.75 -91.09 32.36
N GLU A 321 -30.83 -91.29 31.58
CA GLU A 321 -32.17 -90.76 31.87
C GLU A 321 -32.71 -91.36 33.18
N ASP A 322 -32.58 -92.69 33.37
CA ASP A 322 -33.01 -93.37 34.61
C ASP A 322 -32.23 -92.90 35.85
N LYS A 323 -31.02 -92.35 35.68
CA LYS A 323 -30.21 -91.78 36.78
C LYS A 323 -30.42 -90.27 36.99
N GLY A 324 -31.26 -89.61 36.19
CA GLY A 324 -31.50 -88.16 36.27
C GLY A 324 -30.24 -87.31 36.01
N ARG A 325 -29.31 -87.82 35.20
CA ARG A 325 -28.02 -87.14 34.87
C ARG A 325 -27.95 -86.65 33.41
N LEU A 326 -29.05 -86.80 32.69
CA LEU A 326 -29.39 -86.15 31.42
C LEU A 326 -30.49 -85.13 31.70
#